data_AF-A0A9N8EZ28-F1
#
_entry.id   AF-A0A9N8EZ28-F1
#
_cell.length_a   1.000
_cell.length_b   1.000
_cell.length_c   1.000
_cell.angle_alpha   90.00
_cell.angle_beta   90.00
_cell.angle_gamma   90.00
#
_symmetry.space_group_name_H-M   'P 1'
#
loop_
_entity.id
_entity.type
_entity.pdbx_description
1 polymer ?
#
loop_
_entity_poly.entity_id
_entity_poly.type
_entity_poly.pdbx_seq_one_letter_code
_entity_poly.pdbx_strand_id
1 'polypeptide(L)'
;MVSNKDDPGPRSFQLTPPISTTGTRRSLLSGLVSSVPFFGSRVNAETSVPTQQKNGLGPLADLVGTWTGEQGINIVAVPSRRSNPSDFGKFELIVRPYRETLTITPIEGPVRNRGGNLDQFVGAVAYEQTVTATDHHPETIHVENGMLFYLEDIQNYSDGSPVLTKEETPLYSVARSASIPHGNSALLLGTHRKYRGPPSIHYISALPPNIGSKAPPEFVRPYYRPLNIANPNEYLQRAVSAQTILETTQFSMDSRNSGIVSNVPFLTSRADTTGFQCDFWLERVQQQDTAARKSSLQLQYSQVIDIDFHKPIVSSPDEDDGSLIRWPHVTVNTLVKQE
;
A
#
# COMPACT_ATOMS: atom_id res chain seq x y z
N MET A 1 5.34 23.97 65.80
CA MET A 1 5.43 22.50 65.66
C MET A 1 4.48 22.11 64.54
N VAL A 2 4.82 21.53 63.38
CA VAL A 2 6.05 21.01 62.77
C VAL A 2 5.83 21.06 61.25
N SER A 3 6.77 21.69 60.54
CA SER A 3 7.31 21.34 59.21
C SER A 3 6.69 20.18 58.41
N ASN A 4 6.36 20.42 57.14
CA ASN A 4 7.04 19.75 56.02
C ASN A 4 6.72 20.42 54.67
N LYS A 5 7.77 20.92 54.03
CA LYS A 5 7.90 21.04 52.58
C LYS A 5 8.49 19.73 52.08
N ASP A 6 8.07 19.24 50.91
CA ASP A 6 8.99 18.72 49.89
C ASP A 6 8.26 18.47 48.57
N ASP A 7 8.87 18.98 47.52
CA ASP A 7 8.47 19.02 46.12
C ASP A 7 9.52 18.22 45.33
N PRO A 8 9.18 17.20 44.50
CA PRO A 8 10.18 16.46 43.75
C PRO A 8 10.36 17.02 42.33
N GLY A 9 11.50 17.69 42.13
CA GLY A 9 12.02 18.08 40.81
C GLY A 9 12.57 16.91 39.98
N PRO A 10 12.96 17.16 38.71
CA PRO A 10 13.14 16.14 37.68
C PRO A 10 14.50 15.41 37.74
N ARG A 11 14.48 14.12 37.39
CA ARG A 11 15.66 13.25 37.31
C ARG A 11 16.43 13.45 36.00
N SER A 12 17.69 13.87 36.09
CA SER A 12 18.66 13.91 34.99
C SER A 12 19.42 12.59 34.85
N PHE A 13 19.46 12.03 33.64
CA PHE A 13 20.30 10.90 33.26
C PHE A 13 21.75 11.37 33.03
N GLN A 14 22.73 10.75 33.70
CA GLN A 14 24.16 10.96 33.47
C GLN A 14 24.71 9.96 32.44
N LEU A 15 25.44 10.48 31.45
CA LEU A 15 26.22 9.73 30.46
C LEU A 15 27.65 9.50 30.98
N THR A 16 28.16 8.28 30.89
CA THR A 16 29.55 7.92 31.19
C THR A 16 30.48 8.13 29.98
N PRO A 17 31.75 8.54 30.19
CA PRO A 17 32.71 8.81 29.10
C PRO A 17 33.57 7.59 28.70
N PRO A 18 34.27 7.63 27.54
CA PRO A 18 34.98 6.49 26.98
C PRO A 18 36.40 6.31 27.54
N ILE A 19 36.86 5.05 27.58
CA ILE A 19 38.21 4.68 28.04
C ILE A 19 39.22 4.76 26.87
N SER A 20 40.32 5.46 27.15
CA SER A 20 41.48 5.68 26.28
C SER A 20 42.51 4.54 26.40
N THR A 21 43.14 4.19 25.27
CA THR A 21 44.21 3.18 25.14
C THR A 21 45.60 3.80 25.23
N THR A 22 46.46 3.32 26.14
CA THR A 22 47.93 3.39 26.01
C THR A 22 48.58 2.27 26.86
N GLY A 23 49.52 1.50 26.29
CA GLY A 23 50.32 0.54 27.07
C GLY A 23 51.17 -0.43 26.24
N THR A 24 52.49 -0.28 26.34
CA THR A 24 53.56 -0.80 25.48
C THR A 24 53.96 -2.27 25.71
N ARG A 25 54.53 -2.91 24.65
CA ARG A 25 55.40 -4.13 24.52
C ARG A 25 56.02 -4.73 25.81
N ARG A 26 56.31 -6.04 26.00
CA ARG A 26 56.90 -7.09 25.11
C ARG A 26 56.91 -8.48 25.82
N SER A 27 56.67 -9.57 25.07
CA SER A 27 57.32 -10.92 25.08
C SER A 27 57.42 -11.80 26.35
N LEU A 28 56.88 -13.04 26.31
CA LEU A 28 57.60 -14.33 26.17
C LEU A 28 56.67 -15.58 26.33
N LEU A 29 56.74 -16.46 25.31
CA LEU A 29 56.74 -17.94 25.29
C LEU A 29 55.67 -18.84 25.96
N SER A 30 55.04 -19.63 25.07
CA SER A 30 54.75 -21.09 25.10
C SER A 30 53.73 -21.69 26.08
N GLY A 31 52.74 -22.41 25.53
CA GLY A 31 52.03 -23.47 26.25
C GLY A 31 50.68 -23.92 25.63
N LEU A 32 50.73 -24.99 24.82
CA LEU A 32 49.69 -26.00 24.56
C LEU A 32 48.25 -25.56 24.18
N VAL A 33 47.92 -25.74 22.89
CA VAL A 33 46.54 -25.79 22.39
C VAL A 33 46.09 -27.25 22.36
N SER A 34 45.07 -27.58 23.15
CA SER A 34 44.29 -28.82 23.03
C SER A 34 43.25 -28.63 21.92
N SER A 35 43.31 -29.47 20.88
CA SER A 35 42.37 -29.50 19.77
C SER A 35 41.12 -30.30 20.15
N VAL A 36 39.95 -29.63 20.14
CA VAL A 36 38.64 -30.28 20.13
C VAL A 36 38.25 -30.49 18.66
N PRO A 37 37.88 -31.71 18.21
CA PRO A 37 37.53 -31.92 16.82
C PRO A 37 36.14 -31.32 16.51
N PHE A 38 36.12 -30.47 15.49
CA PHE A 38 34.92 -29.93 14.87
C PHE A 38 34.17 -31.07 14.18
N PHE A 39 33.00 -31.45 14.67
CA PHE A 39 32.09 -32.31 13.93
C PHE A 39 31.57 -31.52 12.73
N GLY A 40 32.09 -31.84 11.53
CA GLY A 40 31.56 -31.32 10.28
C GLY A 40 30.12 -31.75 10.11
N SER A 41 29.19 -30.80 10.20
CA SER A 41 27.83 -31.02 9.74
C SER A 41 27.89 -31.24 8.23
N ARG A 42 27.54 -32.45 7.80
CA ARG A 42 27.29 -32.72 6.38
C ARG A 42 26.10 -31.85 5.98
N VAL A 43 26.37 -30.83 5.18
CA VAL A 43 25.34 -30.15 4.40
C VAL A 43 24.85 -31.22 3.42
N ASN A 44 23.77 -31.91 3.77
CA ASN A 44 23.08 -32.75 2.81
C ASN A 44 22.61 -31.80 1.72
N ALA A 45 23.13 -31.98 0.51
CA ALA A 45 22.57 -31.38 -0.67
C ALA A 45 21.06 -31.66 -0.67
N GLU A 46 20.25 -30.61 -0.72
CA GLU A 46 18.80 -30.72 -0.89
C GLU A 46 18.55 -31.70 -2.03
N THR A 47 18.02 -32.88 -1.68
CA THR A 47 17.48 -33.83 -2.64
C THR A 47 16.54 -33.06 -3.55
N SER A 48 16.84 -33.10 -4.85
CA SER A 48 16.17 -32.36 -5.93
C SER A 48 14.67 -32.23 -5.73
N VAL A 49 14.24 -31.06 -5.27
CA VAL A 49 12.84 -30.64 -5.32
C VAL A 49 12.42 -30.63 -6.79
N PRO A 50 11.26 -31.22 -7.17
CA PRO A 50 10.80 -31.19 -8.54
C PRO A 50 10.80 -29.76 -9.06
N THR A 51 11.49 -29.54 -10.17
CA THR A 51 11.54 -28.25 -10.87
C THR A 51 10.20 -28.00 -11.57
N GLN A 52 9.12 -27.77 -10.80
CA GLN A 52 7.90 -27.19 -11.37
C GLN A 52 8.03 -25.67 -11.40
N GLN A 53 8.78 -25.20 -12.39
CA GLN A 53 8.71 -23.84 -12.88
C GLN A 53 7.41 -23.69 -13.66
N LYS A 54 6.29 -23.44 -12.96
CA LYS A 54 5.20 -22.67 -13.55
C LYS A 54 5.53 -21.21 -13.25
N ASN A 55 5.53 -20.34 -14.25
CA ASN A 55 5.51 -18.89 -14.04
C ASN A 55 4.17 -18.49 -13.40
N GLY A 56 3.96 -18.93 -12.14
CA GLY A 56 2.72 -18.99 -11.37
C GLY A 56 2.18 -17.64 -10.94
N LEU A 57 2.30 -16.63 -11.80
CA LEU A 57 1.77 -15.28 -11.59
C LEU A 57 0.24 -15.27 -11.50
N GLY A 58 -0.42 -16.33 -11.95
CA GLY A 58 -1.87 -16.47 -11.89
C GLY A 58 -2.58 -15.28 -12.54
N PRO A 59 -3.49 -14.59 -11.84
CA PRO A 59 -4.20 -13.42 -12.38
C PRO A 59 -3.29 -12.22 -12.65
N LEU A 60 -2.06 -12.17 -12.09
CA LEU A 60 -1.12 -11.06 -12.29
C LEU A 60 -0.41 -11.10 -13.65
N ALA A 61 -0.48 -12.21 -14.38
CA ALA A 61 0.26 -12.38 -15.63
C ALA A 61 -0.05 -11.29 -16.66
N ASP A 62 -1.32 -10.92 -16.83
CA ASP A 62 -1.73 -9.92 -17.81
C ASP A 62 -1.37 -8.48 -17.39
N LEU A 63 -1.04 -8.25 -16.10
CA LEU A 63 -0.57 -6.96 -15.58
C LEU A 63 0.88 -6.65 -15.99
N VAL A 64 1.70 -7.66 -16.29
CA VAL A 64 3.11 -7.46 -16.67
C VAL A 64 3.22 -6.56 -17.91
N GLY A 65 4.05 -5.52 -17.83
CA GLY A 65 4.26 -4.55 -18.90
C GLY A 65 4.30 -3.11 -18.38
N THR A 66 4.34 -2.16 -19.32
CA THR A 66 4.26 -0.73 -19.02
C THR A 66 2.86 -0.22 -19.34
N TRP A 67 2.32 0.61 -18.47
CA TRP A 67 1.00 1.21 -18.57
C TRP A 67 1.12 2.72 -18.46
N THR A 68 0.37 3.46 -19.26
CA THR A 68 0.32 4.92 -19.17
C THR A 68 -1.12 5.41 -19.21
N GLY A 69 -1.39 6.53 -18.56
CA GLY A 69 -2.69 7.18 -18.60
C GLY A 69 -2.60 8.65 -18.21
N GLU A 70 -3.50 9.46 -18.75
CA GLU A 70 -3.46 10.93 -18.63
C GLU A 70 -4.75 11.53 -18.05
N GLN A 71 -5.66 10.67 -17.59
CA GLN A 71 -6.98 11.05 -17.07
C GLN A 71 -7.07 10.92 -15.55
N GLY A 72 -5.92 10.90 -14.88
CA GLY A 72 -5.84 10.72 -13.44
C GLY A 72 -6.29 11.96 -12.68
N ILE A 73 -6.91 11.75 -11.52
CA ILE A 73 -7.24 12.84 -10.59
C ILE A 73 -6.78 12.46 -9.17
N ASN A 74 -6.01 13.35 -8.56
CA ASN A 74 -5.58 13.24 -7.17
C ASN A 74 -6.39 14.21 -6.32
N ILE A 75 -7.03 13.71 -5.26
CA ILE A 75 -7.85 14.49 -4.33
C ILE A 75 -7.36 14.21 -2.92
N VAL A 76 -6.81 15.20 -2.24
CA VAL A 76 -6.28 15.05 -0.89
C VAL A 76 -6.57 16.29 -0.07
N ALA A 77 -7.04 16.10 1.17
CA ALA A 77 -7.03 17.14 2.17
C ALA A 77 -5.75 17.00 3.00
N VAL A 78 -5.06 18.12 3.23
CA VAL A 78 -3.87 18.18 4.09
C VAL A 78 -4.10 19.14 5.24
N PRO A 79 -3.42 18.97 6.39
CA PRO A 79 -3.39 19.98 7.45
C PRO A 79 -3.07 21.38 6.91
N SER A 80 -3.91 22.38 7.19
CA SER A 80 -3.61 23.76 6.74
C SER A 80 -2.29 24.24 7.33
N ARG A 81 -1.55 25.07 6.57
CA ARG A 81 -0.34 25.72 7.08
C ARG A 81 -0.62 26.42 8.43
N ARG A 82 0.28 26.23 9.39
CA ARG A 82 0.23 26.79 10.76
C ARG A 82 -0.90 26.25 11.65
N SER A 83 -1.62 25.22 11.23
CA SER A 83 -2.57 24.53 12.11
C SER A 83 -1.87 23.54 13.05
N ASN A 84 -2.54 23.20 14.14
CA ASN A 84 -2.11 22.16 15.08
C ASN A 84 -3.09 20.98 15.07
N PRO A 85 -2.65 19.75 15.42
CA PRO A 85 -3.53 18.58 15.49
C PRO A 85 -4.72 18.74 16.44
N SER A 86 -4.60 19.62 17.44
CA SER A 86 -5.68 19.97 18.35
C SER A 86 -6.67 20.99 17.79
N ASP A 87 -6.38 21.62 16.64
CA ASP A 87 -7.30 22.55 16.00
C ASP A 87 -8.50 21.80 15.41
N PHE A 88 -9.63 22.48 15.32
CA PHE A 88 -10.83 21.96 14.66
C PHE A 88 -10.75 22.14 13.15
N GLY A 89 -10.80 21.04 12.39
CA GLY A 89 -11.10 21.05 10.96
C GLY A 89 -10.29 22.01 10.07
N LYS A 90 -9.03 22.34 10.37
CA LYS A 90 -8.24 23.22 9.49
C LYS A 90 -7.50 22.42 8.45
N PHE A 91 -8.00 22.43 7.21
CA PHE A 91 -7.40 21.70 6.08
C PHE A 91 -7.25 22.57 4.82
N GLU A 92 -6.41 22.12 3.91
CA GLU A 92 -6.30 22.61 2.54
C GLU A 92 -6.64 21.45 1.60
N LEU A 93 -7.60 21.67 0.70
CA LEU A 93 -7.98 20.68 -0.31
C LEU A 93 -7.11 20.87 -1.56
N ILE A 94 -6.38 19.83 -1.93
CA ILE A 94 -5.53 19.78 -3.10
C ILE A 94 -6.16 18.81 -4.11
N VAL A 95 -6.50 19.33 -5.28
CA VAL A 95 -7.11 18.59 -6.38
C VAL A 95 -6.27 18.82 -7.61
N ARG A 96 -5.63 17.78 -8.13
CA ARG A 96 -4.69 17.91 -9.25
C ARG A 96 -4.93 16.82 -10.30
N PRO A 97 -5.20 17.17 -11.56
CA PRO A 97 -5.16 16.20 -12.64
C PRO A 97 -3.72 15.75 -12.86
N TYR A 98 -3.54 14.51 -13.27
CA TYR A 98 -2.21 13.95 -13.49
C TYR A 98 -2.18 12.96 -14.66
N ARG A 99 -0.97 12.77 -15.18
CA ARG A 99 -0.59 11.61 -15.96
C ARG A 99 0.31 10.69 -15.15
N GLU A 100 0.35 9.45 -15.57
CA GLU A 100 1.01 8.39 -14.83
C GLU A 100 1.66 7.37 -15.76
N THR A 101 2.79 6.84 -15.30
CA THR A 101 3.40 5.63 -15.83
C THR A 101 3.48 4.59 -14.71
N LEU A 102 3.02 3.37 -14.99
CA LEU A 102 3.11 2.21 -14.11
C LEU A 102 3.83 1.09 -14.86
N THR A 103 4.97 0.65 -14.34
CA THR A 103 5.74 -0.48 -14.90
C THR A 103 5.61 -1.67 -13.97
N ILE A 104 5.24 -2.83 -14.50
CA ILE A 104 5.08 -4.08 -13.76
C ILE A 104 6.00 -5.13 -14.35
N THR A 105 6.95 -5.61 -13.54
CA THR A 105 8.01 -6.53 -13.95
C THR A 105 7.88 -7.85 -13.20
N PRO A 106 7.88 -9.00 -13.87
CA PRO A 106 7.81 -10.28 -13.19
C PRO A 106 9.09 -10.53 -12.38
N ILE A 107 8.94 -11.13 -11.20
CA ILE A 107 10.10 -11.66 -10.47
C ILE A 107 10.46 -13.01 -11.11
N GLU A 108 11.69 -13.11 -11.59
CA GLU A 108 12.20 -14.36 -12.17
C GLU A 108 12.55 -15.38 -11.07
N GLY A 109 12.18 -16.63 -11.31
CA GLY A 109 12.46 -17.75 -10.41
C GLY A 109 11.37 -18.00 -9.37
N PRO A 110 11.45 -19.13 -8.64
CA PRO A 110 10.44 -19.53 -7.67
C PRO A 110 10.53 -18.68 -6.39
N VAL A 111 9.51 -17.87 -6.14
CA VAL A 111 9.32 -17.22 -4.83
C VAL A 111 8.54 -18.20 -3.95
N ARG A 112 9.14 -18.59 -2.82
CA ARG A 112 8.58 -19.63 -1.92
C ARG A 112 8.53 -19.14 -0.48
N ASN A 113 7.36 -19.27 0.13
CA ASN A 113 7.19 -19.21 1.58
C ASN A 113 7.27 -20.64 2.12
N ARG A 114 8.30 -20.91 2.94
CA ARG A 114 8.56 -22.25 3.49
C ARG A 114 7.82 -22.45 4.80
N GLY A 115 6.84 -23.35 4.81
CA GLY A 115 6.03 -23.70 5.98
C GLY A 115 6.45 -24.99 6.68
N GLY A 116 7.48 -25.68 6.20
CA GLY A 116 7.94 -26.96 6.73
C GLY A 116 7.38 -28.13 5.93
N ASN A 117 6.25 -28.71 6.36
CA ASN A 117 5.56 -29.76 5.60
C ASN A 117 4.78 -29.20 4.40
N LEU A 118 4.52 -27.88 4.37
CA LEU A 118 3.87 -27.18 3.28
C LEU A 118 4.78 -26.08 2.72
N ASP A 119 4.70 -25.87 1.42
CA ASP A 119 5.28 -24.72 0.72
C ASP A 119 4.16 -23.93 0.05
N GLN A 120 4.22 -22.60 0.13
CA GLN A 120 3.42 -21.71 -0.70
C GLN A 120 4.31 -21.10 -1.79
N PHE A 121 3.91 -21.30 -3.04
CA PHE A 121 4.55 -20.74 -4.23
C PHE A 121 3.87 -19.42 -4.58
N VAL A 122 4.64 -18.34 -4.48
CA VAL A 122 4.11 -16.99 -4.65
C VAL A 122 4.33 -16.53 -6.09
N GLY A 123 3.25 -16.21 -6.78
CA GLY A 123 3.34 -15.44 -8.03
C GLY A 123 3.67 -13.99 -7.68
N ALA A 124 4.84 -13.48 -8.06
CA ALA A 124 5.27 -12.14 -7.68
C ALA A 124 5.62 -11.27 -8.89
N VAL A 125 5.13 -10.03 -8.88
CA VAL A 125 5.57 -8.98 -9.81
C VAL A 125 5.98 -7.75 -9.00
N ALA A 126 7.09 -7.12 -9.35
CA ALA A 126 7.45 -5.79 -8.87
C ALA A 126 6.69 -4.72 -9.66
N TYR A 127 6.36 -3.61 -9.02
CA TYR A 127 5.84 -2.44 -9.73
C TYR A 127 6.57 -1.15 -9.34
N GLU A 128 6.61 -0.24 -10.29
CA GLU A 128 7.09 1.14 -10.14
C GLU A 128 6.05 2.09 -10.74
N GLN A 129 5.63 3.08 -9.95
CA GLN A 129 4.60 4.05 -10.29
C GLN A 129 5.20 5.46 -10.24
N THR A 130 4.97 6.25 -11.28
CA THR A 130 5.35 7.68 -11.32
C THR A 130 4.15 8.51 -11.73
N VAL A 131 3.81 9.52 -10.93
CA VAL A 131 2.68 10.42 -11.14
C VAL A 131 3.17 11.84 -11.34
N THR A 132 2.79 12.45 -12.46
CA THR A 132 3.15 13.83 -12.83
C THR A 132 1.90 14.66 -13.03
N ALA A 133 1.78 15.76 -12.29
CA ALA A 133 0.67 16.68 -12.45
C ALA A 133 0.63 17.28 -13.86
N THR A 134 -0.59 17.52 -14.38
CA THR A 134 -0.84 18.07 -15.72
C THR A 134 -1.50 19.44 -15.70
N ASP A 135 -1.64 20.04 -14.52
CA ASP A 135 -2.07 21.44 -14.38
C ASP A 135 -0.97 22.44 -14.81
N HIS A 136 -1.21 23.73 -14.56
CA HIS A 136 -0.30 24.81 -14.96
C HIS A 136 1.09 24.77 -14.27
N HIS A 137 1.32 23.84 -13.33
CA HIS A 137 2.57 23.64 -12.62
C HIS A 137 3.02 22.16 -12.73
N PRO A 138 3.47 21.70 -13.91
CA PRO A 138 3.79 20.30 -14.14
C PRO A 138 5.03 19.90 -13.31
N GLU A 139 4.83 18.94 -12.42
CA GLU A 139 5.88 18.38 -11.56
C GLU A 139 5.53 16.94 -11.18
N THR A 140 6.54 16.14 -10.84
CA THR A 140 6.32 14.82 -10.25
C THR A 140 5.77 15.02 -8.84
N ILE A 141 4.54 14.57 -8.62
CA ILE A 141 3.83 14.73 -7.33
C ILE A 141 3.83 13.46 -6.50
N HIS A 142 4.11 12.30 -7.12
CA HIS A 142 4.18 11.03 -6.43
C HIS A 142 5.07 10.05 -7.18
N VAL A 143 5.80 9.23 -6.42
CA VAL A 143 6.50 8.04 -6.89
C VAL A 143 6.20 6.95 -5.88
N GLU A 144 5.98 5.72 -6.32
CA GLU A 144 5.73 4.60 -5.42
C GLU A 144 6.32 3.34 -6.05
N ASN A 145 6.80 2.41 -5.24
CA ASN A 145 7.20 1.10 -5.73
C ASN A 145 6.84 0.01 -4.71
N GLY A 146 6.77 -1.21 -5.19
CA GLY A 146 6.35 -2.33 -4.36
C GLY A 146 6.21 -3.63 -5.14
N MET A 147 5.40 -4.53 -4.61
CA MET A 147 5.12 -5.82 -5.26
C MET A 147 3.63 -6.16 -5.19
N LEU A 148 3.17 -6.92 -6.18
CA LEU A 148 1.90 -7.65 -6.14
C LEU A 148 2.19 -9.14 -6.03
N PHE A 149 1.38 -9.83 -5.24
CA PHE A 149 1.53 -11.24 -4.91
C PHE A 149 0.26 -12.02 -5.25
N TYR A 150 0.42 -13.22 -5.78
CA TYR A 150 -0.61 -14.26 -5.90
C TYR A 150 -0.25 -15.42 -4.98
N LEU A 151 -1.19 -15.81 -4.11
CA LEU A 151 -0.91 -16.57 -2.89
C LEU A 151 -1.62 -17.94 -2.82
N GLU A 152 -2.36 -18.35 -3.84
CA GLU A 152 -3.22 -19.55 -3.75
C GLU A 152 -2.48 -20.89 -3.94
N ASP A 153 -1.25 -20.88 -4.46
CA ASP A 153 -0.53 -22.12 -4.75
C ASP A 153 0.18 -22.66 -3.50
N ILE A 154 -0.52 -23.52 -2.76
CA ILE A 154 0.01 -24.20 -1.56
C ILE A 154 0.10 -25.70 -1.84
N GLN A 155 1.26 -26.28 -1.54
CA GLN A 155 1.58 -27.67 -1.85
C GLN A 155 2.21 -28.38 -0.65
N ASN A 156 1.95 -29.68 -0.51
CA ASN A 156 2.71 -30.55 0.39
C ASN A 156 4.15 -30.64 -0.07
N TYR A 157 5.10 -30.36 0.82
CA TYR A 157 6.53 -30.38 0.53
C TYR A 157 7.03 -31.77 0.08
N SER A 158 6.46 -32.83 0.63
CA SER A 158 6.92 -34.21 0.38
C SER A 158 6.63 -34.71 -1.03
N ASP A 159 5.51 -34.32 -1.63
CA ASP A 159 5.01 -34.90 -2.89
C ASP A 159 4.50 -33.87 -3.91
N GLY A 160 4.48 -32.57 -3.56
CA GLY A 160 3.99 -31.49 -4.42
C GLY A 160 2.47 -31.50 -4.63
N SER A 161 1.72 -32.30 -3.87
CA SER A 161 0.26 -32.33 -4.00
C SER A 161 -0.37 -31.02 -3.52
N PRO A 162 -1.38 -30.48 -4.20
CA PRO A 162 -2.03 -29.24 -3.80
C PRO A 162 -2.78 -29.41 -2.48
N VAL A 163 -2.72 -28.38 -1.65
CA VAL A 163 -3.45 -28.30 -0.39
C VAL A 163 -4.70 -27.45 -0.59
N LEU A 164 -5.87 -28.05 -0.35
CA LEU A 164 -7.18 -27.41 -0.55
C LEU A 164 -8.04 -27.42 0.73
N THR A 165 -7.42 -27.62 1.89
CA THR A 165 -8.13 -27.61 3.17
C THR A 165 -8.58 -26.19 3.49
N LYS A 166 -9.71 -26.05 4.19
CA LYS A 166 -10.26 -24.73 4.52
C LYS A 166 -9.34 -23.95 5.46
N GLU A 167 -8.61 -24.67 6.29
CA GLU A 167 -7.69 -24.13 7.30
C GLU A 167 -6.39 -23.59 6.69
N GLU A 168 -5.95 -24.16 5.56
CA GLU A 168 -4.67 -23.82 4.93
C GLU A 168 -4.85 -22.99 3.66
N THR A 169 -6.04 -22.98 3.05
CA THR A 169 -6.36 -22.09 1.92
C THR A 169 -6.35 -20.64 2.41
N PRO A 170 -5.60 -19.73 1.76
CA PRO A 170 -5.52 -18.35 2.22
C PRO A 170 -6.88 -17.67 2.05
N LEU A 171 -7.31 -16.93 3.08
CA LEU A 171 -8.52 -16.10 2.99
C LEU A 171 -8.39 -15.03 1.88
N TYR A 172 -7.17 -14.61 1.60
CA TYR A 172 -6.83 -13.60 0.61
C TYR A 172 -5.88 -14.16 -0.44
N SER A 173 -6.34 -14.22 -1.69
CA SER A 173 -5.62 -14.79 -2.83
C SER A 173 -4.51 -13.88 -3.37
N VAL A 174 -4.59 -12.57 -3.07
CA VAL A 174 -3.66 -11.56 -3.58
C VAL A 174 -3.24 -10.58 -2.49
N ALA A 175 -2.07 -9.97 -2.67
CA ALA A 175 -1.58 -8.91 -1.81
C ALA A 175 -0.77 -7.86 -2.58
N ARG A 176 -0.67 -6.64 -2.03
CA ARG A 176 0.15 -5.54 -2.51
C ARG A 176 1.03 -5.04 -1.36
N SER A 177 2.35 -5.00 -1.57
CA SER A 177 3.25 -4.21 -0.71
C SER A 177 3.57 -2.88 -1.41
N ALA A 178 3.69 -1.80 -0.65
CA ALA A 178 3.96 -0.46 -1.16
C ALA A 178 4.95 0.29 -0.28
N SER A 179 5.87 1.05 -0.88
CA SER A 179 6.74 2.02 -0.23
C SER A 179 6.47 3.42 -0.78
N ILE A 180 6.12 4.35 0.10
CA ILE A 180 5.55 5.65 -0.24
C ILE A 180 6.51 6.77 0.24
N PRO A 181 6.80 7.78 -0.60
CA PRO A 181 7.85 8.80 -0.36
C PRO A 181 7.54 9.75 0.80
N HIS A 182 6.32 9.71 1.34
CA HIS A 182 5.93 10.47 2.53
C HIS A 182 6.43 9.80 3.83
N GLY A 183 7.04 8.63 3.75
CA GLY A 183 7.49 7.85 4.91
C GLY A 183 6.45 6.85 5.38
N ASN A 184 5.67 6.28 4.44
CA ASN A 184 4.75 5.20 4.71
C ASN A 184 5.22 3.92 4.03
N SER A 185 4.86 2.79 4.63
CA SER A 185 4.88 1.48 3.98
C SER A 185 3.54 0.80 4.22
N ALA A 186 3.04 0.04 3.25
CA ALA A 186 1.77 -0.65 3.38
C ALA A 186 1.85 -2.09 2.88
N LEU A 187 1.04 -2.96 3.49
CA LEU A 187 0.70 -4.29 3.00
C LEU A 187 -0.83 -4.37 2.97
N LEU A 188 -1.38 -4.59 1.78
CA LEU A 188 -2.80 -4.78 1.55
C LEU A 188 -3.00 -6.23 1.13
N LEU A 189 -4.04 -6.89 1.64
CA LEU A 189 -4.43 -8.22 1.17
C LEU A 189 -5.86 -8.19 0.66
N GLY A 190 -6.19 -9.15 -0.18
CA GLY A 190 -7.49 -9.18 -0.78
C GLY A 190 -7.74 -10.35 -1.69
N THR A 191 -8.75 -10.20 -2.54
CA THR A 191 -9.18 -11.26 -3.46
C THR A 191 -9.16 -10.77 -4.89
N HIS A 192 -9.20 -11.72 -5.81
CA HIS A 192 -9.37 -11.45 -7.22
C HIS A 192 -10.59 -12.19 -7.77
N ARG A 193 -11.18 -11.66 -8.83
CA ARG A 193 -12.27 -12.32 -9.56
C ARG A 193 -12.23 -11.97 -11.03
N LYS A 194 -12.56 -12.93 -11.89
CA LYS A 194 -12.61 -12.77 -13.34
C LYS A 194 -14.02 -13.00 -13.85
N TYR A 195 -14.53 -12.09 -14.67
CA TYR A 195 -15.89 -12.15 -15.20
C TYR A 195 -16.01 -11.48 -16.57
N ARG A 196 -17.07 -11.83 -17.31
CA ARG A 196 -17.37 -11.23 -18.62
C ARG A 196 -18.06 -9.88 -18.46
N GLY A 197 -17.79 -8.97 -19.39
CA GLY A 197 -18.42 -7.66 -19.42
C GLY A 197 -17.72 -6.61 -18.56
N PRO A 198 -18.32 -5.41 -18.43
CA PRO A 198 -17.72 -4.27 -17.74
C PRO A 198 -17.69 -4.44 -16.21
N PRO A 199 -16.78 -3.75 -15.51
CA PRO A 199 -16.75 -3.74 -14.05
C PRO A 199 -17.94 -3.01 -13.44
N SER A 200 -18.37 -3.50 -12.27
CA SER A 200 -19.23 -2.73 -11.36
C SER A 200 -18.36 -1.85 -10.45
N ILE A 201 -18.10 -0.62 -10.89
CA ILE A 201 -17.34 0.35 -10.11
C ILE A 201 -18.29 1.08 -9.16
N HIS A 202 -18.13 0.83 -7.86
CA HIS A 202 -19.02 1.39 -6.84
C HIS A 202 -18.72 2.87 -6.56
N TYR A 203 -19.73 3.58 -6.07
CA TYR A 203 -19.57 4.92 -5.51
C TYR A 203 -18.55 4.89 -4.36
N ILE A 204 -17.65 5.87 -4.33
CA ILE A 204 -16.80 6.16 -3.18
C ILE A 204 -16.96 7.63 -2.81
N SER A 205 -16.62 7.97 -1.57
CA SER A 205 -16.69 9.34 -1.08
C SER A 205 -15.30 9.88 -0.80
N ALA A 206 -14.95 11.01 -1.41
CA ALA A 206 -13.78 11.81 -1.01
C ALA A 206 -14.06 12.73 0.19
N LEU A 207 -15.32 12.78 0.67
CA LEU A 207 -15.71 13.61 1.81
C LEU A 207 -15.28 12.98 3.13
N PRO A 208 -14.85 13.78 4.11
CA PRO A 208 -14.56 13.28 5.46
C PRO A 208 -15.85 12.76 6.13
N PRO A 209 -15.90 11.48 6.52
CA PRO A 209 -17.14 10.86 7.01
C PRO A 209 -17.53 11.31 8.43
N ASN A 210 -16.57 11.78 9.24
CA ASN A 210 -16.74 12.11 10.66
C ASN A 210 -16.32 13.56 10.97
N ILE A 211 -16.70 14.50 10.09
CA ILE A 211 -16.32 15.91 10.18
C ILE A 211 -16.87 16.65 11.42
N GLY A 212 -17.91 16.10 12.06
CA GLY A 212 -18.55 16.64 13.26
C GLY A 212 -19.95 17.22 13.02
N SER A 213 -20.77 17.22 14.06
CA SER A 213 -22.19 17.61 14.04
C SER A 213 -22.43 19.10 13.73
N LYS A 214 -21.41 19.94 13.93
CA LYS A 214 -21.46 21.40 13.73
C LYS A 214 -20.65 21.87 12.53
N ALA A 215 -20.10 20.95 11.73
CA ALA A 215 -19.43 21.32 10.49
C ALA A 215 -20.43 22.03 9.56
N PRO A 216 -20.18 23.29 9.19
CA PRO A 216 -21.14 24.04 8.40
C PRO A 216 -21.06 23.61 6.92
N PRO A 217 -22.15 23.71 6.13
CA PRO A 217 -22.19 23.15 4.77
C PRO A 217 -21.10 23.66 3.82
N GLU A 218 -20.61 24.89 4.02
CA GLU A 218 -19.52 25.49 3.25
C GLU A 218 -18.20 24.75 3.40
N PHE A 219 -18.03 23.97 4.47
CA PHE A 219 -16.79 23.30 4.79
C PHE A 219 -16.45 22.19 3.78
N VAL A 220 -17.48 21.49 3.28
CA VAL A 220 -17.35 20.49 2.21
C VAL A 220 -17.67 21.04 0.82
N ARG A 221 -18.05 22.33 0.72
CA ARG A 221 -18.36 22.99 -0.56
C ARG A 221 -17.24 22.87 -1.61
N PRO A 222 -15.94 22.93 -1.26
CA PRO A 222 -14.86 22.76 -2.23
C PRO A 222 -14.88 21.40 -2.98
N TYR A 223 -15.50 20.37 -2.41
CA TYR A 223 -15.63 19.05 -3.08
C TYR A 223 -16.71 19.03 -4.16
N TYR A 224 -17.62 19.99 -4.17
CA TYR A 224 -18.73 20.06 -5.12
C TYR A 224 -18.50 21.09 -6.24
N ARG A 225 -17.55 22.02 -6.08
CA ARG A 225 -17.30 23.11 -7.03
C ARG A 225 -15.80 23.45 -7.11
N PRO A 226 -15.25 23.71 -8.31
CA PRO A 226 -15.94 23.84 -9.60
C PRO A 226 -16.32 22.50 -10.27
N LEU A 227 -15.76 21.39 -9.82
CA LEU A 227 -16.09 20.03 -10.26
C LEU A 227 -16.70 19.25 -9.10
N ASN A 228 -17.66 18.37 -9.38
CA ASN A 228 -18.16 17.43 -8.38
C ASN A 228 -17.16 16.28 -8.24
N ILE A 229 -16.23 16.43 -7.30
CA ILE A 229 -15.17 15.46 -6.99
C ILE A 229 -15.49 14.65 -5.72
N ALA A 230 -16.71 14.80 -5.19
CA ALA A 230 -17.15 14.04 -4.03
C ALA A 230 -17.15 12.52 -4.31
N ASN A 231 -17.41 12.11 -5.57
CA ASN A 231 -17.28 10.73 -6.03
C ASN A 231 -16.24 10.59 -7.16
N PRO A 232 -14.96 10.37 -6.83
CA PRO A 232 -13.91 10.23 -7.83
C PRO A 232 -14.13 9.04 -8.79
N ASN A 233 -14.81 7.98 -8.35
CA ASN A 233 -15.11 6.83 -9.22
C ASN A 233 -16.04 7.16 -10.39
N GLU A 234 -16.71 8.32 -10.39
CA GLU A 234 -17.47 8.78 -11.55
C GLU A 234 -16.59 8.92 -12.80
N TYR A 235 -15.31 9.28 -12.65
CA TYR A 235 -14.35 9.34 -13.77
C TYR A 235 -14.15 7.98 -14.43
N LEU A 236 -14.00 6.93 -13.62
CA LEU A 236 -13.83 5.55 -14.10
C LEU A 236 -15.12 5.01 -14.72
N GLN A 237 -16.27 5.25 -14.08
CA GLN A 237 -17.59 4.87 -14.58
C GLN A 237 -17.87 5.47 -15.96
N ARG A 238 -17.54 6.75 -16.16
CA ARG A 238 -17.68 7.43 -17.45
C ARG A 238 -16.80 6.80 -18.53
N ALA A 239 -15.55 6.49 -18.23
CA ALA A 239 -14.65 5.83 -19.18
C ALA A 239 -15.18 4.46 -19.63
N VAL A 240 -15.63 3.62 -18.70
CA VAL A 240 -16.23 2.31 -19.01
C VAL A 240 -17.52 2.45 -19.84
N SER A 241 -18.36 3.43 -19.54
CA SER A 241 -19.65 3.62 -20.23
C SER A 241 -19.53 3.93 -21.72
N ALA A 242 -18.37 4.43 -22.15
CA ALA A 242 -18.07 4.75 -23.55
C ALA A 242 -17.42 3.59 -24.33
N GLN A 243 -17.23 2.43 -23.69
CA GLN A 243 -16.44 1.33 -24.20
C GLN A 243 -17.23 0.01 -24.26
N THR A 244 -16.77 -0.92 -25.10
CA THR A 244 -17.26 -2.31 -25.07
C THR A 244 -16.23 -3.16 -24.34
N ILE A 245 -16.50 -3.46 -23.07
CA ILE A 245 -15.65 -4.31 -22.24
C ILE A 245 -16.05 -5.77 -22.44
N LEU A 246 -15.10 -6.61 -22.85
CA LEU A 246 -15.32 -8.03 -23.12
C LEU A 246 -15.20 -8.86 -21.84
N GLU A 247 -14.24 -8.51 -21.00
CA GLU A 247 -13.83 -9.26 -19.82
C GLU A 247 -13.11 -8.35 -18.83
N THR A 248 -13.30 -8.61 -17.53
CA THR A 248 -12.62 -7.91 -16.44
C THR A 248 -12.03 -8.91 -15.45
N THR A 249 -10.77 -8.69 -15.07
CA THR A 249 -10.16 -9.25 -13.87
C THR A 249 -10.06 -8.15 -12.82
N GLN A 250 -10.82 -8.29 -11.74
CA GLN A 250 -10.80 -7.35 -10.62
C GLN A 250 -9.90 -7.87 -9.49
N PHE A 251 -9.12 -6.97 -8.91
CA PHE A 251 -8.41 -7.17 -7.65
C PHE A 251 -8.97 -6.18 -6.64
N SER A 252 -9.31 -6.64 -5.44
CA SER A 252 -9.81 -5.77 -4.36
C SER A 252 -9.00 -6.05 -3.12
N MET A 253 -8.25 -5.05 -2.65
CA MET A 253 -7.27 -5.17 -1.58
C MET A 253 -7.47 -4.07 -0.53
N ASP A 254 -7.28 -4.40 0.74
CA ASP A 254 -7.39 -3.47 1.86
C ASP A 254 -6.30 -3.78 2.90
N SER A 255 -5.68 -2.75 3.49
CA SER A 255 -4.76 -2.92 4.62
C SER A 255 -5.45 -3.49 5.87
N ARG A 256 -6.78 -3.37 5.98
CA ARG A 256 -7.57 -3.96 7.07
C ARG A 256 -7.79 -5.46 6.93
N ASN A 257 -7.51 -6.01 5.76
CA ASN A 257 -7.58 -7.45 5.49
C ASN A 257 -6.32 -8.16 6.02
N SER A 258 -6.08 -8.15 7.33
CA SER A 258 -4.84 -8.69 7.92
C SER A 258 -3.55 -8.05 7.40
N GLY A 259 -3.64 -6.86 6.83
CA GLY A 259 -2.53 -6.07 6.33
C GLY A 259 -2.05 -5.05 7.37
N ILE A 260 -1.32 -4.03 6.91
CA ILE A 260 -0.84 -2.93 7.74
C ILE A 260 -0.57 -1.67 6.91
N VAL A 261 -0.68 -0.51 7.55
CA VAL A 261 0.01 0.72 7.12
C VAL A 261 0.92 1.15 8.26
N SER A 262 2.18 1.41 7.96
CA SER A 262 3.18 1.89 8.92
C SER A 262 3.64 3.29 8.54
N ASN A 263 3.81 4.14 9.55
CA ASN A 263 4.08 5.57 9.39
C ASN A 263 5.41 5.94 10.06
N VAL A 264 6.14 6.91 9.52
CA VAL A 264 7.18 7.60 10.27
C VAL A 264 6.56 8.39 11.45
N PRO A 265 7.29 8.60 12.57
CA PRO A 265 6.72 9.21 13.78
C PRO A 265 6.07 10.59 13.60
N PHE A 266 6.56 11.38 12.64
CA PHE A 266 5.96 12.67 12.33
C PHE A 266 4.53 12.51 11.79
N LEU A 267 4.29 11.56 10.90
CA LEU A 267 2.96 11.30 10.36
C LEU A 267 2.02 10.79 11.45
N THR A 268 2.47 9.82 12.26
CA THR A 268 1.68 9.30 13.40
C THR A 268 1.18 10.39 14.34
N SER A 269 1.92 11.49 14.50
CA SER A 269 1.55 12.56 15.42
C SER A 269 0.83 13.76 14.76
N ARG A 270 0.77 13.82 13.42
CA ARG A 270 0.33 15.03 12.70
C ARG A 270 -0.69 14.77 11.59
N ALA A 271 -0.62 13.63 10.93
CA ALA A 271 -1.47 13.21 9.81
C ALA A 271 -1.31 11.70 9.64
N ASP A 272 -1.95 10.94 10.53
CA ASP A 272 -1.71 9.50 10.66
C ASP A 272 -2.42 8.75 9.53
N THR A 273 -1.69 7.98 8.74
CA THR A 273 -2.32 7.15 7.72
C THR A 273 -2.81 5.85 8.34
N THR A 274 -4.12 5.67 8.44
CA THR A 274 -4.74 4.58 9.22
C THR A 274 -5.40 3.50 8.35
N GLY A 275 -5.47 3.71 7.03
CA GLY A 275 -6.03 2.73 6.10
C GLY A 275 -5.60 2.97 4.67
N PHE A 276 -5.54 1.89 3.90
CA PHE A 276 -5.29 1.94 2.47
C PHE A 276 -6.10 0.83 1.78
N GLN A 277 -7.09 1.25 1.00
CA GLN A 277 -7.85 0.40 0.09
C GLN A 277 -7.41 0.65 -1.37
N CYS A 278 -7.36 -0.43 -2.15
CA CYS A 278 -7.00 -0.39 -3.56
C CYS A 278 -7.83 -1.40 -4.36
N ASP A 279 -8.57 -0.90 -5.34
CA ASP A 279 -9.27 -1.71 -6.34
C ASP A 279 -8.63 -1.53 -7.72
N PHE A 280 -8.31 -2.63 -8.39
CA PHE A 280 -7.84 -2.69 -9.77
C PHE A 280 -8.86 -3.41 -10.64
N TRP A 281 -9.14 -2.87 -11.83
CA TRP A 281 -9.93 -3.52 -12.88
C TRP A 281 -9.08 -3.60 -14.14
N LEU A 282 -8.58 -4.80 -14.42
CA LEU A 282 -7.89 -5.11 -15.66
C LEU A 282 -8.92 -5.57 -16.69
N GLU A 283 -9.08 -4.80 -17.74
CA GLU A 283 -10.17 -4.91 -18.70
C GLU A 283 -9.64 -5.23 -20.10
N ARG A 284 -10.32 -6.17 -20.77
CA ARG A 284 -10.15 -6.38 -22.20
C ARG A 284 -11.17 -5.55 -22.95
N VAL A 285 -10.70 -4.49 -23.61
CA VAL A 285 -11.55 -3.53 -24.31
C VAL A 285 -11.56 -3.85 -25.80
N GLN A 286 -12.75 -3.92 -26.41
CA GLN A 286 -12.86 -4.04 -27.86
C GLN A 286 -12.51 -2.70 -28.52
N GLN A 287 -11.56 -2.72 -29.46
CA GLN A 287 -11.19 -1.53 -30.22
C GLN A 287 -12.30 -1.18 -31.21
N GLN A 288 -12.74 0.08 -31.18
CA GLN A 288 -13.64 0.61 -32.20
C GLN A 288 -12.89 0.65 -33.54
N ASP A 289 -13.57 0.31 -34.62
CA ASP A 289 -13.11 0.52 -36.01
C ASP A 289 -11.97 -0.39 -36.54
N THR A 290 -11.91 -1.66 -36.11
CA THR A 290 -11.09 -2.66 -36.81
C THR A 290 -11.96 -3.71 -37.49
N ALA A 291 -11.77 -3.90 -38.79
CA ALA A 291 -12.36 -5.02 -39.56
C ALA A 291 -12.04 -6.41 -38.93
N ALA A 292 -11.04 -6.47 -38.05
CA ALA A 292 -10.55 -7.65 -37.37
C ALA A 292 -11.00 -7.83 -35.90
N ARG A 293 -11.90 -6.99 -35.36
CA ARG A 293 -12.34 -7.06 -33.92
C ARG A 293 -11.17 -7.17 -32.93
N LYS A 294 -10.15 -6.34 -33.09
CA LYS A 294 -9.00 -6.33 -32.16
C LYS A 294 -9.42 -5.87 -30.76
N SER A 295 -8.65 -6.27 -29.74
CA SER A 295 -8.83 -5.85 -28.36
C SER A 295 -7.52 -5.33 -27.78
N SER A 296 -7.59 -4.35 -26.88
CA SER A 296 -6.48 -3.87 -26.05
C SER A 296 -6.73 -4.15 -24.58
N LEU A 297 -5.68 -4.04 -23.76
CA LEU A 297 -5.80 -4.07 -22.31
C LEU A 297 -5.84 -2.65 -21.74
N GLN A 298 -6.77 -2.44 -20.82
CA GLN A 298 -6.94 -1.24 -20.02
C GLN A 298 -6.84 -1.63 -18.55
N LEU A 299 -6.23 -0.79 -17.72
CA LEU A 299 -6.19 -0.95 -16.27
C LEU A 299 -6.79 0.30 -15.63
N GLN A 300 -7.95 0.15 -14.99
CA GLN A 300 -8.50 1.17 -14.12
C GLN A 300 -8.15 0.87 -12.68
N TYR A 301 -7.92 1.91 -11.87
CA TYR A 301 -7.79 1.75 -10.43
C TYR A 301 -8.47 2.85 -9.63
N SER A 302 -8.82 2.49 -8.40
CA SER A 302 -9.26 3.40 -7.35
C SER A 302 -8.50 3.10 -6.07
N GLN A 303 -7.78 4.10 -5.56
CA GLN A 303 -7.07 4.03 -4.28
C GLN A 303 -7.70 5.01 -3.30
N VAL A 304 -7.97 4.55 -2.08
CA VAL A 304 -8.46 5.36 -0.97
C VAL A 304 -7.52 5.16 0.20
N ILE A 305 -6.85 6.23 0.58
CA ILE A 305 -5.95 6.29 1.73
C ILE A 305 -6.61 7.13 2.80
N ASP A 306 -6.77 6.58 4.00
CA ASP A 306 -7.36 7.28 5.12
C ASP A 306 -6.26 7.98 5.92
N ILE A 307 -6.37 9.30 6.02
CA ILE A 307 -5.43 10.14 6.78
C ILE A 307 -6.20 10.83 7.89
N ASP A 308 -5.82 10.57 9.14
CA ASP A 308 -6.50 11.08 10.32
C ASP A 308 -5.75 12.31 10.86
N PHE A 309 -6.41 13.46 10.86
CA PHE A 309 -5.89 14.71 11.43
C PHE A 309 -7.00 15.67 11.84
N HIS A 310 -6.68 16.52 12.82
CA HIS A 310 -7.54 17.55 13.40
C HIS A 310 -8.80 17.02 14.07
N LYS A 311 -9.33 17.79 15.01
CA LYS A 311 -10.53 17.41 15.75
C LYS A 311 -11.81 17.65 14.94
N PRO A 312 -12.84 16.79 15.08
CA PRO A 312 -14.18 17.03 14.57
C PRO A 312 -14.78 18.35 15.08
N ILE A 313 -15.59 19.00 14.25
CA ILE A 313 -16.25 20.27 14.60
C ILE A 313 -17.50 19.97 15.43
N VAL A 314 -17.40 20.14 16.75
CA VAL A 314 -18.44 19.78 17.73
C VAL A 314 -18.86 20.97 18.61
N SER A 315 -20.04 20.88 19.23
CA SER A 315 -20.57 21.94 20.11
C SER A 315 -20.06 21.91 21.55
N SER A 316 -19.65 20.75 22.03
CA SER A 316 -19.21 20.52 23.42
C SER A 316 -18.02 19.57 23.45
N PRO A 317 -17.10 19.70 24.41
CA PRO A 317 -16.06 18.70 24.67
C PRO A 317 -16.62 17.28 24.91
N ASP A 318 -17.86 17.14 25.37
CA ASP A 318 -18.48 15.83 25.59
C ASP A 318 -18.81 15.08 24.29
N GLU A 319 -18.84 15.78 23.15
CA GLU A 319 -19.01 15.19 21.80
C GLU A 319 -17.64 14.80 21.17
N ASP A 320 -16.53 15.21 21.78
CA ASP A 320 -15.17 14.87 21.34
C ASP A 320 -14.75 13.54 21.99
N ASP A 321 -14.94 12.45 21.25
CA ASP A 321 -14.52 11.09 21.67
C ASP A 321 -13.01 10.86 21.55
N GLY A 322 -12.25 11.90 21.21
CA GLY A 322 -10.81 11.84 20.98
C GLY A 322 -10.43 11.34 19.60
N SER A 323 -11.40 10.99 18.73
CA SER A 323 -11.13 10.67 17.34
C SER A 323 -10.73 11.92 16.55
N LEU A 324 -9.89 11.72 15.54
CA LEU A 324 -9.57 12.75 14.56
C LEU A 324 -10.50 12.60 13.35
N ILE A 325 -10.66 13.69 12.60
CA ILE A 325 -11.36 13.62 11.32
C ILE A 325 -10.55 12.72 10.39
N ARG A 326 -11.24 11.76 9.77
CA ARG A 326 -10.69 10.95 8.68
C ARG A 326 -10.83 11.69 7.38
N TRP A 327 -9.73 11.87 6.68
CA TRP A 327 -9.67 12.54 5.39
C TRP A 327 -9.30 11.53 4.31
N PRO A 328 -10.26 11.15 3.44
CA PRO A 328 -9.95 10.31 2.29
C PRO A 328 -9.03 11.04 1.32
N HIS A 329 -7.83 10.49 1.12
CA HIS A 329 -6.96 10.78 -0.02
C HIS A 329 -7.29 9.78 -1.12
N VAL A 330 -7.85 10.27 -2.23
CA VAL A 330 -8.31 9.43 -3.33
C VAL A 330 -7.52 9.71 -4.59
N THR A 331 -7.04 8.65 -5.22
CA THR A 331 -6.48 8.67 -6.58
C THR A 331 -7.20 7.66 -7.46
N VAL A 332 -7.57 8.09 -8.66
CA VAL A 332 -8.17 7.23 -9.68
C VAL A 332 -7.53 7.52 -11.03
N ASN A 333 -7.35 6.49 -11.86
CA ASN A 333 -6.88 6.66 -13.24
C ASN A 333 -7.34 5.51 -14.14
N THR A 334 -7.32 5.75 -15.45
CA THR A 334 -7.49 4.75 -16.50
C THR A 334 -6.20 4.69 -17.32
N LEU A 335 -5.52 3.55 -17.29
CA LEU A 335 -4.25 3.31 -17.97
C LEU A 335 -4.45 2.37 -19.16
N VAL A 336 -3.64 2.54 -20.20
CA VAL A 336 -3.59 1.65 -21.37
C VAL A 336 -2.24 0.95 -21.41
N LYS A 337 -2.25 -0.34 -21.72
CA LYS A 337 -1.02 -1.12 -21.88
C LYS A 337 -0.25 -0.63 -23.10
N GLN A 338 1.05 -0.38 -22.93
CA GLN A 338 1.95 -0.02 -24.01
C GLN A 338 2.44 -1.30 -24.72
N GLU A 339 2.62 -1.22 -26.05
CA GLU A 339 3.08 -2.34 -26.89
C GLU A 339 4.57 -2.68 -26.69
#